data_AF-A0A2E0M1F0-F1
#
_entry.id   AF-A0A2E0M1F0-F1
#
_cell.length_a   1.000
_cell.length_b   1.000
_cell.length_c   1.000
_cell.angle_alpha   90.00
_cell.angle_beta   90.00
_cell.angle_gamma   90.00
#
_symmetry.space_group_name_H-M   'P 1'
#
loop_
_entity.id
_entity.type
_entity.pdbx_description
1 polymer ?
#
loop_
_entity_poly.entity_id
_entity_poly.type
_entity_poly.pdbx_seq_one_letter_code
_entity_poly.pdbx_strand_id
1 'polypeptide(L)'
;MTIGKALDRHAIGAIRYVLIMALTAMFLSVGMAASAQFTTPETGPSVYPGDVPRGRMIAFILQQEEAAPSALELQETIDASLPEVFGKTSNFINGSDEQQRVEADQIKARTRESFPIVEGGEPILFRVFDVPVLIVPAARPLPRAEFAADWQSRRQFPNAPEVLEQHQAHTIIFALNDPKTTAEQVRAAEAVSVVATAFASGANTLGIHWGEADLAIPPAAMVEAFQKAKSDAEAAKAANQPVKPLWHRLLTMWVNIRPVTTDVFRAAYGQSLAQKLGEDIPNDAVGFVTKGLAGFIGREIELIPSGRPAPEQALVLVNLLAYLLDQGQVFKDDDTLGFTEERTIVANIVEASKLPGMGDTPILRLSYMVEGEAAETLTPAAGSAN
;
A
#
# COMPACT_ATOMS: atom_id res chain seq x y z
N MET A 1 9.39 -18.23 -18.46
CA MET A 1 8.25 -19.19 -18.40
C MET A 1 6.97 -18.41 -18.68
N THR A 2 6.07 -18.83 -19.56
CA THR A 2 4.90 -17.99 -19.93
C THR A 2 3.81 -18.03 -18.84
N ILE A 3 3.74 -17.00 -17.99
CA ILE A 3 2.80 -16.92 -16.85
C ILE A 3 1.37 -16.52 -17.29
N GLY A 4 1.17 -16.11 -18.56
CA GLY A 4 -0.08 -15.53 -19.07
C GLY A 4 -1.37 -16.34 -18.82
N LYS A 5 -1.32 -17.68 -18.78
CA LYS A 5 -2.51 -18.51 -18.52
C LYS A 5 -3.00 -18.48 -17.07
N ALA A 6 -2.18 -18.02 -16.12
CA ALA A 6 -2.55 -17.92 -14.70
C ALA A 6 -3.38 -16.66 -14.44
N LEU A 7 -3.02 -15.52 -15.05
CA LEU A 7 -3.74 -14.24 -14.90
C LEU A 7 -5.21 -14.34 -15.35
N ASP A 8 -5.48 -15.12 -16.40
CA ASP A 8 -6.84 -15.28 -16.96
C ASP A 8 -7.80 -16.07 -16.05
N ARG A 9 -7.26 -16.91 -15.13
CA ARG A 9 -8.08 -17.70 -14.19
C ARG A 9 -8.56 -16.91 -12.97
N HIS A 10 -7.93 -15.79 -12.64
CA HIS A 10 -8.36 -14.92 -11.53
C HIS A 10 -9.48 -13.97 -12.01
N ALA A 11 -10.71 -14.51 -12.15
CA ALA A 11 -11.99 -13.83 -12.37
C ALA A 11 -11.96 -12.29 -12.65
N ILE A 12 -11.56 -11.95 -13.89
CA ILE A 12 -11.26 -10.61 -14.42
C ILE A 12 -12.50 -9.69 -14.57
N GLY A 13 -13.73 -10.23 -14.49
CA GLY A 13 -14.95 -9.48 -14.87
C GLY A 13 -15.33 -8.31 -13.95
N ALA A 14 -15.15 -8.43 -12.63
CA ALA A 14 -15.71 -7.48 -11.66
C ALA A 14 -14.72 -6.39 -11.19
N ILE A 15 -13.41 -6.61 -11.31
CA ILE A 15 -12.40 -5.57 -11.02
C ILE A 15 -12.46 -4.48 -12.09
N ARG A 16 -12.72 -4.85 -13.35
CA ARG A 16 -12.80 -3.93 -14.48
C ARG A 16 -13.73 -2.73 -14.21
N TYR A 17 -14.99 -2.94 -13.84
CA TYR A 17 -15.96 -1.83 -13.80
C TYR A 17 -15.77 -0.84 -12.63
N VAL A 18 -15.44 -1.34 -11.42
CA VAL A 18 -15.26 -0.47 -10.25
C VAL A 18 -13.94 0.28 -10.32
N LEU A 19 -12.88 -0.38 -10.80
CA LEU A 19 -11.56 0.22 -10.93
C LEU A 19 -11.51 1.21 -12.11
N ILE A 20 -12.19 0.92 -13.23
CA ILE A 20 -12.28 1.85 -14.37
C ILE A 20 -12.99 3.14 -13.94
N MET A 21 -14.05 3.12 -13.12
CA MET A 21 -14.71 4.35 -12.67
C MET A 21 -13.80 5.20 -11.74
N ALA A 22 -13.12 4.55 -10.79
CA ALA A 22 -12.18 5.24 -9.89
C ALA A 22 -10.94 5.78 -10.63
N LEU A 23 -10.42 5.02 -11.61
CA LEU A 23 -9.30 5.43 -12.44
C LEU A 23 -9.70 6.51 -13.46
N THR A 24 -10.88 6.42 -14.08
CA THR A 24 -11.35 7.43 -15.05
C THR A 24 -11.55 8.80 -14.40
N ALA A 25 -12.05 8.84 -13.15
CA ALA A 25 -12.09 10.06 -12.35
C ALA A 25 -10.68 10.60 -12.01
N MET A 26 -9.68 9.71 -11.90
CA MET A 26 -8.27 10.08 -11.72
C MET A 26 -7.64 10.72 -12.97
N PHE A 27 -8.05 10.32 -14.19
CA PHE A 27 -7.34 10.64 -15.45
C PHE A 27 -7.95 11.75 -16.33
N LEU A 28 -9.16 12.25 -16.03
CA LEU A 28 -9.82 13.30 -16.84
C LEU A 28 -9.23 14.73 -16.72
N SER A 29 -8.08 14.92 -16.06
CA SER A 29 -7.42 16.22 -15.93
C SER A 29 -5.89 16.16 -15.89
N VAL A 30 -5.27 15.44 -16.83
CA VAL A 30 -3.83 15.60 -17.12
C VAL A 30 -3.65 16.94 -17.87
N GLY A 31 -3.54 18.02 -17.09
CA GLY A 31 -3.28 19.37 -17.56
C GLY A 31 -2.59 20.16 -16.46
N MET A 32 -1.26 20.28 -16.59
CA MET A 32 -0.34 21.16 -15.85
C MET A 32 -0.37 21.15 -14.31
N ALA A 33 0.67 20.58 -13.70
CA ALA A 33 1.16 20.99 -12.38
C ALA A 33 2.70 20.90 -12.35
N ALA A 34 3.32 21.93 -11.78
CA ALA A 34 4.73 22.30 -11.90
C ALA A 34 5.71 21.41 -11.12
N SER A 35 6.97 21.43 -11.57
CA SER A 35 8.12 20.79 -10.93
C SER A 35 8.51 21.52 -9.63
N ALA A 36 8.53 20.79 -8.51
CA ALA A 36 9.21 21.20 -7.29
C ALA A 36 10.42 20.28 -7.06
N GLN A 37 11.62 20.87 -6.98
CA GLN A 37 12.85 20.21 -6.59
C GLN A 37 12.92 20.13 -5.06
N PHE A 38 13.18 18.95 -4.51
CA PHE A 38 13.39 18.75 -3.07
C PHE A 38 14.85 18.43 -2.77
N THR A 39 15.42 19.16 -1.82
CA THR A 39 16.64 18.81 -1.09
C THR A 39 16.23 18.30 0.30
N THR A 40 16.69 17.12 0.68
CA THR A 40 16.48 16.52 2.01
C THR A 40 17.43 17.13 3.05
N PRO A 41 16.97 17.54 4.25
CA PRO A 41 17.85 17.81 5.38
C PRO A 41 18.15 16.52 6.17
N GLU A 42 19.41 16.38 6.60
CA GLU A 42 19.88 15.32 7.48
C GLU A 42 19.48 15.60 8.95
N THR A 43 18.72 14.71 9.58
CA THR A 43 18.57 14.64 11.05
C THR A 43 18.43 13.18 11.50
N GLY A 44 18.88 12.88 12.74
CA GLY A 44 19.08 11.54 13.33
C GLY A 44 17.85 10.61 13.44
N PRO A 45 17.96 9.45 14.13
CA PRO A 45 17.01 8.35 14.03
C PRO A 45 15.60 8.82 14.44
N SER A 46 14.71 8.85 13.45
CA SER A 46 13.35 9.34 13.52
C SER A 46 12.39 8.16 13.41
N VAL A 47 11.63 7.87 14.47
CA VAL A 47 10.62 6.77 14.56
C VAL A 47 9.40 6.97 13.63
N TYR A 48 9.56 7.82 12.63
CA TYR A 48 8.59 8.25 11.63
C TYR A 48 8.98 7.62 10.27
N PRO A 49 8.34 7.93 9.13
CA PRO A 49 8.33 7.10 7.90
C PRO A 49 9.69 6.63 7.34
N GLY A 50 10.83 7.15 7.83
CA GLY A 50 12.18 6.67 7.52
C GLY A 50 12.67 5.45 8.32
N ASP A 51 12.20 5.21 9.55
CA ASP A 51 12.74 4.15 10.43
C ASP A 51 11.78 2.98 10.71
N VAL A 52 10.61 2.94 10.06
CA VAL A 52 9.70 1.80 10.19
C VAL A 52 10.39 0.57 9.57
N PRO A 53 10.61 -0.53 10.34
CA PRO A 53 11.19 -1.74 9.78
C PRO A 53 10.28 -2.25 8.66
N ARG A 54 10.82 -2.35 7.43
CA ARG A 54 10.09 -2.87 6.26
C ARG A 54 9.40 -4.19 6.59
N GLY A 55 8.15 -4.32 6.16
CA GLY A 55 7.32 -5.50 6.39
C GLY A 55 6.50 -5.42 7.68
N ARG A 56 6.57 -4.33 8.44
CA ARG A 56 5.64 -4.10 9.55
C ARG A 56 4.43 -3.34 9.04
N MET A 57 3.27 -3.96 9.15
CA MET A 57 2.01 -3.30 8.80
C MET A 57 1.67 -2.28 9.88
N ILE A 58 1.76 -0.99 9.54
CA ILE A 58 1.51 0.13 10.44
C ILE A 58 0.56 1.13 9.78
N ALA A 59 -0.44 1.55 10.55
CA ALA A 59 -1.28 2.69 10.24
C ALA A 59 -1.24 3.72 11.38
N PHE A 60 -1.34 4.99 11.03
CA PHE A 60 -1.49 6.09 11.99
C PHE A 60 -2.86 6.73 11.78
N ILE A 61 -3.64 6.84 12.84
CA ILE A 61 -4.94 7.50 12.84
C ILE A 61 -4.72 8.93 13.31
N LEU A 62 -5.04 9.92 12.50
CA LEU A 62 -4.95 11.34 12.85
C LEU A 62 -6.25 11.78 13.51
N GLN A 63 -6.14 12.42 14.68
CA GLN A 63 -7.29 12.78 15.51
C GLN A 63 -7.26 14.25 15.93
N GLN A 64 -8.45 14.85 16.05
CA GLN A 64 -8.58 16.25 16.48
C GLN A 64 -8.33 16.43 17.98
N GLU A 65 -8.72 15.45 18.80
CA GLU A 65 -8.60 15.48 20.26
C GLU A 65 -7.92 14.20 20.76
N GLU A 66 -7.41 14.27 21.99
CA GLU A 66 -6.65 13.21 22.67
C GLU A 66 -7.47 11.95 22.98
N ALA A 67 -8.79 12.01 22.88
CA ALA A 67 -9.68 10.91 23.26
C ALA A 67 -9.56 9.73 22.28
N ALA A 68 -8.75 8.75 22.64
CA ALA A 68 -8.84 7.41 22.08
C ALA A 68 -10.10 6.71 22.64
N PRO A 69 -10.87 6.01 21.80
CA PRO A 69 -11.95 5.15 22.28
C PRO A 69 -11.41 4.15 23.30
N SER A 70 -12.22 3.87 24.33
CA SER A 70 -11.90 2.83 25.30
C SER A 70 -11.74 1.49 24.60
N ALA A 71 -11.02 0.56 25.23
CA ALA A 71 -10.85 -0.77 24.66
C ALA A 71 -12.18 -1.51 24.43
N LEU A 72 -13.20 -1.24 25.25
CA LEU A 72 -14.53 -1.82 25.07
C LEU A 72 -15.24 -1.22 23.84
N GLU A 73 -15.22 0.10 23.68
CA GLU A 73 -15.80 0.77 22.50
C GLU A 73 -15.08 0.34 21.20
N LEU A 74 -13.76 0.17 21.27
CA LEU A 74 -12.98 -0.39 20.15
C LEU A 74 -13.38 -1.81 19.82
N GLN A 75 -13.52 -2.68 20.84
CA GLN A 75 -13.96 -4.06 20.64
C GLN A 75 -15.33 -4.10 19.94
N GLU A 76 -16.30 -3.34 20.46
CA GLU A 76 -17.66 -3.28 19.88
C GLU A 76 -17.65 -2.79 18.44
N THR A 77 -16.82 -1.77 18.15
CA THR A 77 -16.72 -1.21 16.80
C THR A 77 -15.98 -2.14 15.84
N ILE A 78 -14.93 -2.82 16.29
CA ILE A 78 -14.21 -3.84 15.52
C ILE A 78 -15.15 -4.99 15.18
N ASP A 79 -15.90 -5.50 16.16
CA ASP A 79 -16.86 -6.59 15.97
C ASP A 79 -18.00 -6.18 15.02
N ALA A 80 -18.48 -4.94 15.10
CA ALA A 80 -19.46 -4.41 14.15
C ALA A 80 -18.89 -4.24 12.73
N SER A 81 -17.59 -3.92 12.62
CA SER A 81 -16.89 -3.66 11.36
C SER A 81 -16.39 -4.94 10.68
N LEU A 82 -16.33 -6.07 11.38
CA LEU A 82 -15.87 -7.35 10.85
C LEU A 82 -17.06 -8.29 10.56
N PRO A 83 -17.53 -8.36 9.31
CA PRO A 83 -18.55 -9.32 8.94
C PRO A 83 -18.13 -10.76 9.27
N GLU A 84 -19.04 -11.56 9.83
CA GLU A 84 -18.79 -12.99 10.10
C GLU A 84 -18.26 -13.75 8.86
N VAL A 85 -18.58 -13.27 7.65
CA VAL A 85 -18.14 -13.86 6.39
C VAL A 85 -16.62 -13.80 6.16
N PHE A 86 -15.90 -12.90 6.84
CA PHE A 86 -14.44 -12.82 6.79
C PHE A 86 -13.74 -13.48 8.00
N GLY A 87 -14.51 -14.05 8.93
CA GLY A 87 -14.03 -14.69 10.16
C GLY A 87 -14.69 -14.12 11.41
N LYS A 88 -14.67 -14.88 12.51
CA LYS A 88 -15.37 -14.55 13.78
C LYS A 88 -14.49 -14.08 14.94
N THR A 89 -13.18 -13.99 14.80
CA THR A 89 -12.31 -13.82 15.97
C THR A 89 -11.66 -12.44 15.99
N SER A 90 -12.38 -11.48 16.55
CA SER A 90 -11.72 -10.37 17.23
C SER A 90 -11.89 -10.64 18.73
N ASN A 91 -10.78 -10.78 19.45
CA ASN A 91 -10.80 -10.96 20.90
C ASN A 91 -9.91 -9.91 21.51
N PHE A 92 -10.48 -9.06 22.36
CA PHE A 92 -9.72 -8.18 23.22
C PHE A 92 -8.85 -9.04 24.14
N ILE A 93 -7.53 -8.88 24.06
CA ILE A 93 -6.62 -9.57 24.97
C ILE A 93 -6.58 -8.75 26.26
N ASN A 94 -7.61 -8.90 27.09
CA ASN A 94 -7.66 -8.28 28.41
C ASN A 94 -7.87 -9.29 29.55
N GLY A 95 -7.84 -10.58 29.20
CA GLY A 95 -7.60 -11.66 30.12
C GLY A 95 -8.75 -12.00 31.05
N SER A 96 -9.59 -12.92 30.61
CA SER A 96 -9.98 -14.03 31.50
C SER A 96 -8.87 -15.08 31.62
N ASP A 97 -7.95 -15.12 30.65
CA ASP A 97 -6.79 -16.02 30.59
C ASP A 97 -5.52 -15.30 31.09
N GLU A 98 -4.98 -15.77 32.22
CA GLU A 98 -3.80 -15.22 32.89
C GLU A 98 -2.56 -15.24 31.98
N GLN A 99 -2.42 -16.26 31.12
CA GLN A 99 -1.26 -16.39 30.25
C GLN A 99 -1.25 -15.31 29.16
N GLN A 100 -2.43 -14.99 28.62
CA GLN A 100 -2.57 -13.92 27.63
C GLN A 100 -2.34 -12.53 28.22
N ARG A 101 -2.67 -12.32 29.51
CA ARG A 101 -2.37 -11.05 30.21
C ARG A 101 -0.88 -10.85 30.38
N VAL A 102 -0.17 -11.88 30.85
CA VAL A 102 1.28 -11.82 31.04
C VAL A 102 1.99 -11.54 29.71
N GLU A 103 1.56 -12.19 28.62
CA GLU A 103 2.11 -11.94 27.29
C GLU A 103 1.81 -10.51 26.81
N ALA A 104 0.57 -10.02 27.00
CA ALA A 104 0.19 -8.66 26.67
C ALA A 104 1.02 -7.63 27.46
N ASP A 105 1.19 -7.83 28.75
CA ASP A 105 1.97 -6.93 29.61
C ASP A 105 3.45 -6.91 29.22
N GLN A 106 4.04 -8.06 28.88
CA GLN A 106 5.40 -8.14 28.36
C GLN A 106 5.54 -7.42 27.01
N ILE A 107 4.57 -7.58 26.11
CA ILE A 107 4.51 -6.86 24.84
C ILE A 107 4.48 -5.36 25.10
N LYS A 108 3.56 -4.88 25.95
CA LYS A 108 3.43 -3.46 26.29
C LYS A 108 4.70 -2.90 26.93
N ALA A 109 5.34 -3.66 27.82
CA ALA A 109 6.61 -3.28 28.44
C ALA A 109 7.72 -3.11 27.40
N ARG A 110 7.92 -4.09 26.51
CA ARG A 110 8.89 -3.98 25.40
C ARG A 110 8.57 -2.84 24.45
N THR A 111 7.29 -2.56 24.19
CA THR A 111 6.88 -1.43 23.36
C THR A 111 7.23 -0.10 24.05
N ARG A 112 7.03 0.04 25.36
CA ARG A 112 7.47 1.23 26.11
C ARG A 112 8.99 1.46 26.04
N GLU A 113 9.76 0.37 25.99
CA GLU A 113 11.22 0.45 25.83
C GLU A 113 11.64 0.80 24.39
N SER A 114 10.90 0.30 23.40
CA SER A 114 11.24 0.45 21.97
C SER A 114 10.67 1.71 21.33
N PHE A 115 9.59 2.26 21.89
CA PHE A 115 8.91 3.45 21.41
C PHE A 115 8.78 4.45 22.57
N PRO A 116 9.16 5.72 22.37
CA PRO A 116 8.87 6.76 23.36
C PRO A 116 7.35 7.02 23.40
N ILE A 117 6.62 6.22 24.17
CA ILE A 117 5.18 6.38 24.40
C ILE A 117 5.00 7.63 25.26
N VAL A 118 4.12 8.54 24.81
CA VAL A 118 3.77 9.78 25.51
C VAL A 118 2.93 9.45 26.74
N GLU A 119 3.05 10.25 27.81
CA GLU A 119 2.17 10.18 28.99
C GLU A 119 0.68 10.08 28.58
N GLY A 120 -0.07 9.20 29.24
CA GLY A 120 -1.54 9.21 29.23
C GLY A 120 -2.26 8.13 28.42
N GLY A 121 -1.60 7.45 27.47
CA GLY A 121 -2.22 6.38 26.66
C GLY A 121 -1.73 4.99 27.00
N GLU A 122 -2.53 4.17 27.71
CA GLU A 122 -2.21 2.75 27.89
C GLU A 122 -2.34 2.01 26.54
N PRO A 123 -1.28 1.33 26.05
CA PRO A 123 -1.38 0.55 24.83
C PRO A 123 -2.43 -0.55 24.96
N ILE A 124 -3.18 -0.78 23.89
CA ILE A 124 -4.26 -1.76 23.84
C ILE A 124 -3.86 -2.85 22.86
N LEU A 125 -3.94 -4.11 23.30
CA LEU A 125 -3.60 -5.27 22.48
C LEU A 125 -4.87 -6.02 22.09
N PHE A 126 -5.13 -6.13 20.80
CA PHE A 126 -6.20 -6.96 20.25
C PHE A 126 -5.62 -8.14 19.50
N ARG A 127 -6.37 -9.25 19.49
CA ARG A 127 -6.19 -10.26 18.46
C ARG A 127 -7.27 -10.06 17.42
N VAL A 128 -6.87 -9.60 16.24
CA VAL A 128 -7.77 -9.49 15.09
C VAL A 128 -7.44 -10.63 14.16
N PHE A 129 -8.42 -11.49 13.91
CA PHE A 129 -8.23 -12.82 13.35
C PHE A 129 -7.34 -13.69 14.23
N ASP A 130 -6.12 -13.95 13.77
CA ASP A 130 -5.03 -14.66 14.42
C ASP A 130 -3.83 -13.72 14.69
N VAL A 131 -3.90 -12.46 14.24
CA VAL A 131 -2.81 -11.48 14.31
C VAL A 131 -2.93 -10.63 15.58
N PRO A 132 -1.87 -10.56 16.41
CA PRO A 132 -1.80 -9.59 17.50
C PRO A 132 -1.57 -8.18 16.93
N VAL A 133 -2.50 -7.27 17.20
CA VAL A 133 -2.46 -5.87 16.77
C VAL A 133 -2.35 -4.98 18.00
N LEU A 134 -1.28 -4.18 18.07
CA LEU A 134 -1.08 -3.19 19.11
C LEU A 134 -1.62 -1.84 18.66
N ILE A 135 -2.33 -1.20 19.57
CA ILE A 135 -2.90 0.15 19.42
C ILE A 135 -2.23 1.02 20.47
N VAL A 136 -1.56 2.07 20.03
CA VAL A 136 -0.81 2.99 20.90
C VAL A 136 -1.35 4.40 20.68
N PRO A 137 -2.25 4.88 21.56
CA PRO A 137 -2.67 6.27 21.57
C PRO A 137 -1.48 7.18 21.88
N ALA A 138 -1.37 8.31 21.17
CA ALA A 138 -0.36 9.32 21.40
C ALA A 138 -1.01 10.71 21.43
N ALA A 139 -0.89 11.39 22.57
CA ALA A 139 -1.39 12.74 22.84
C ALA A 139 -0.55 13.85 22.18
N ARG A 140 -0.11 13.64 20.94
CA ARG A 140 0.67 14.62 20.18
C ARG A 140 0.46 14.44 18.68
N PRO A 141 0.61 15.49 17.87
CA PRO A 141 0.55 15.35 16.43
C PRO A 141 1.77 14.61 15.87
N LEU A 142 1.58 13.93 14.74
CA LEU A 142 2.68 13.50 13.86
C LEU A 142 3.51 14.71 13.36
N PRO A 143 4.83 14.56 13.13
CA PRO A 143 5.69 15.62 12.57
C PRO A 143 5.29 15.99 11.15
N ARG A 144 4.63 17.14 10.99
CA ARG A 144 4.01 17.55 9.71
C ARG A 144 4.97 17.53 8.51
N ALA A 145 6.20 17.99 8.71
CA ALA A 145 7.20 18.09 7.65
C ALA A 145 7.51 16.73 6.98
N GLU A 146 7.42 15.64 7.74
CA GLU A 146 7.74 14.30 7.24
C GLU A 146 6.62 13.69 6.40
N PHE A 147 5.38 14.16 6.56
CA PHE A 147 4.20 13.63 5.85
C PHE A 147 3.68 14.59 4.75
N ALA A 148 4.06 15.86 4.77
CA ALA A 148 3.45 16.89 3.93
C ALA A 148 3.61 16.64 2.41
N ALA A 149 4.78 16.15 1.96
CA ALA A 149 5.08 16.02 0.53
C ALA A 149 4.15 15.03 -0.19
N ASP A 150 3.93 13.85 0.41
CA ASP A 150 3.11 12.81 -0.21
C ASP A 150 1.61 13.11 -0.09
N TRP A 151 1.20 13.82 0.96
CA TRP A 151 -0.21 14.18 1.22
C TRP A 151 -0.74 15.25 0.25
N GLN A 152 0.08 16.26 -0.08
CA GLN A 152 -0.30 17.34 -1.00
C GLN A 152 -0.62 16.86 -2.42
N SER A 153 -0.02 15.74 -2.83
CA SER A 153 -0.19 15.20 -4.19
C SER A 153 -1.46 14.36 -4.37
N ARG A 154 -2.21 14.06 -3.29
CA ARG A 154 -3.32 13.11 -3.33
C ARG A 154 -4.65 13.72 -3.71
N ARG A 155 -5.07 13.43 -4.94
CA ARG A 155 -6.41 13.76 -5.46
C ARG A 155 -7.57 13.13 -4.67
N GLN A 156 -7.37 11.95 -4.09
CA GLN A 156 -8.42 11.25 -3.33
C GLN A 156 -8.63 11.82 -1.94
N PHE A 157 -7.69 12.63 -1.45
CA PHE A 157 -7.80 13.31 -0.16
C PHE A 157 -7.43 14.79 -0.31
N PRO A 158 -8.23 15.60 -1.03
CA PRO A 158 -7.84 16.97 -1.39
C PRO A 158 -7.54 17.87 -0.19
N ASN A 159 -8.19 17.62 0.95
CA ASN A 159 -8.03 18.36 2.20
C ASN A 159 -7.03 17.72 3.19
N ALA A 160 -6.18 16.80 2.70
CA ALA A 160 -5.15 16.15 3.50
C ALA A 160 -4.19 17.15 4.17
N PRO A 161 -3.73 18.25 3.52
CA PRO A 161 -2.89 19.25 4.17
C PRO A 161 -3.57 19.93 5.36
N GLU A 162 -4.85 20.30 5.24
CA GLU A 162 -5.62 20.91 6.32
C GLU A 162 -5.82 19.94 7.49
N VAL A 163 -6.07 18.67 7.20
CA VAL A 163 -6.14 17.61 8.22
C VAL A 163 -4.83 17.49 8.98
N LEU A 164 -3.69 17.53 8.28
CA LEU A 164 -2.35 17.47 8.88
C LEU A 164 -1.99 18.72 9.70
N GLU A 165 -2.63 19.86 9.45
CA GLU A 165 -2.47 21.05 10.29
C GLU A 165 -3.37 20.99 11.53
N GLN A 166 -4.55 20.39 11.41
CA GLN A 166 -5.58 20.39 12.45
C GLN A 166 -5.39 19.30 13.51
N HIS A 167 -4.80 18.15 13.16
CA HIS A 167 -4.67 17.05 14.12
C HIS A 167 -3.79 17.45 15.31
N GLN A 168 -4.22 17.04 16.50
CA GLN A 168 -3.52 17.29 17.77
C GLN A 168 -3.02 15.99 18.42
N ALA A 169 -3.55 14.85 17.99
CA ALA A 169 -3.20 13.54 18.48
C ALA A 169 -3.09 12.55 17.32
N HIS A 170 -2.46 11.42 17.58
CA HIS A 170 -2.52 10.27 16.68
C HIS A 170 -2.59 8.97 17.45
N THR A 171 -3.11 7.93 16.80
CA THR A 171 -3.04 6.55 17.30
C THR A 171 -2.22 5.71 16.34
N ILE A 172 -1.22 5.00 16.84
CA ILE A 172 -0.42 4.06 16.05
C ILE A 172 -1.08 2.69 16.15
N ILE A 173 -1.37 2.06 15.02
CA ILE A 173 -1.89 0.71 14.92
C ILE A 173 -0.85 -0.12 14.18
N PHE A 174 -0.37 -1.21 14.76
CA PHE A 174 0.54 -2.09 14.06
C PHE A 174 0.41 -3.55 14.45
N ALA A 175 0.68 -4.43 13.49
CA ALA A 175 0.76 -5.86 13.73
C ALA A 175 2.08 -6.22 14.43
N LEU A 176 2.01 -7.06 15.46
CA LEU A 176 3.16 -7.53 16.24
C LEU A 176 3.74 -8.85 15.73
N ASN A 177 3.20 -9.40 14.64
CA ASN A 177 3.74 -10.61 14.05
C ASN A 177 5.07 -10.34 13.31
N ASP A 178 5.79 -11.42 13.05
CA ASP A 178 7.00 -11.43 12.23
C ASP A 178 6.72 -12.30 10.99
N PRO A 179 5.91 -11.78 10.04
CA PRO A 179 5.43 -12.55 8.91
C PRO A 179 6.60 -13.08 8.07
N LYS A 180 6.53 -14.37 7.72
CA LYS A 180 7.52 -15.09 6.91
C LYS A 180 7.04 -15.34 5.49
N THR A 181 5.74 -15.16 5.24
CA THR A 181 5.12 -15.36 3.93
C THR A 181 4.28 -14.16 3.53
N THR A 182 4.08 -13.97 2.22
CA THR A 182 3.19 -12.93 1.70
C THR A 182 1.76 -13.08 2.23
N ALA A 183 1.28 -14.30 2.44
CA ALA A 183 -0.04 -14.55 3.00
C ALA A 183 -0.16 -14.05 4.46
N GLU A 184 0.84 -14.32 5.31
CA GLU A 184 0.88 -13.80 6.69
C GLU A 184 0.98 -12.27 6.73
N GLN A 185 1.69 -11.69 5.76
CA GLN A 185 1.86 -10.26 5.61
C GLN A 185 0.58 -9.56 5.15
N VAL A 186 -0.13 -10.15 4.19
CA VAL A 186 -1.49 -9.73 3.81
C VAL A 186 -2.43 -9.84 5.00
N ARG A 187 -2.35 -10.92 5.77
CA ARG A 187 -3.17 -11.11 6.96
C ARG A 187 -2.93 -10.04 8.03
N ALA A 188 -1.67 -9.65 8.23
CA ALA A 188 -1.31 -8.53 9.09
C ALA A 188 -1.91 -7.20 8.61
N ALA A 189 -1.87 -6.95 7.29
CA ALA A 189 -2.44 -5.75 6.71
C ALA A 189 -3.97 -5.70 6.85
N GLU A 190 -4.66 -6.83 6.67
CA GLU A 190 -6.09 -6.96 6.92
C GLU A 190 -6.43 -6.65 8.39
N ALA A 191 -5.67 -7.23 9.33
CA ALA A 191 -5.88 -7.03 10.77
C ALA A 191 -5.73 -5.54 11.17
N VAL A 192 -4.67 -4.87 10.71
CA VAL A 192 -4.46 -3.43 10.93
C VAL A 192 -5.58 -2.61 10.29
N SER A 193 -6.02 -2.98 9.08
CA SER A 193 -7.08 -2.26 8.36
C SER A 193 -8.44 -2.38 9.05
N VAL A 194 -8.75 -3.52 9.66
CA VAL A 194 -9.98 -3.71 10.46
C VAL A 194 -10.00 -2.73 11.63
N VAL A 195 -8.90 -2.64 12.39
CA VAL A 195 -8.80 -1.69 13.51
C VAL A 195 -8.86 -0.25 12.99
N ALA A 196 -8.13 0.07 11.91
CA ALA A 196 -8.17 1.40 11.31
C ALA A 196 -9.57 1.79 10.85
N THR A 197 -10.37 0.84 10.36
CA THR A 197 -11.77 1.07 9.97
C THR A 197 -12.68 1.33 11.18
N ALA A 198 -12.41 0.66 12.30
CA ALA A 198 -13.14 0.94 13.54
C ALA A 198 -12.90 2.38 14.00
N PHE A 199 -11.64 2.85 13.96
CA PHE A 199 -11.34 4.27 14.18
C PHE A 199 -11.99 5.18 13.15
N ALA A 200 -11.92 4.83 11.86
CA ALA A 200 -12.47 5.63 10.77
C ALA A 200 -14.00 5.80 10.83
N SER A 201 -14.68 4.85 11.47
CA SER A 201 -16.13 4.90 11.70
C SER A 201 -16.52 5.81 12.87
N GLY A 202 -15.56 6.18 13.73
CA GLY A 202 -15.75 7.11 14.85
C GLY A 202 -15.66 8.58 14.43
N ALA A 203 -16.30 9.47 15.20
CA ALA A 203 -16.41 10.89 14.88
C ALA A 203 -15.09 11.68 14.95
N ASN A 204 -14.06 11.15 15.60
CA ASN A 204 -12.82 11.88 15.93
C ASN A 204 -11.67 11.63 14.95
N THR A 205 -11.85 10.79 13.92
CA THR A 205 -10.80 10.46 12.96
C THR A 205 -10.81 11.47 11.81
N LEU A 206 -9.73 12.25 11.68
CA LEU A 206 -9.55 13.22 10.61
C LEU A 206 -8.94 12.61 9.35
N GLY A 207 -8.05 11.63 9.52
CA GLY A 207 -7.31 11.01 8.43
C GLY A 207 -6.61 9.73 8.87
N ILE A 208 -6.21 8.92 7.90
CA ILE A 208 -5.43 7.70 8.13
C ILE A 208 -4.15 7.83 7.32
N HIS A 209 -3.02 7.49 7.92
CA HIS A 209 -1.73 7.32 7.25
C HIS A 209 -1.35 5.84 7.21
N TRP A 210 -1.14 5.27 6.03
CA TRP A 210 -0.53 3.93 5.88
C TRP A 210 0.98 4.03 5.71
N GLY A 211 1.75 3.56 6.70
CA GLY A 211 3.19 3.83 6.77
C GLY A 211 3.99 3.29 5.57
N GLU A 212 3.81 2.02 5.22
CA GLU A 212 4.59 1.35 4.16
C GLU A 212 4.44 2.00 2.78
N ALA A 213 3.28 2.58 2.49
CA ALA A 213 3.00 3.18 1.18
C ALA A 213 3.08 4.72 1.18
N ASP A 214 3.39 5.33 2.33
CA ASP A 214 3.29 6.78 2.55
C ASP A 214 1.88 7.29 2.15
N LEU A 215 0.95 6.55 2.74
CA LEU A 215 -0.49 6.38 2.63
C LEU A 215 -1.51 7.40 3.12
N ALA A 216 -1.72 8.60 2.59
CA ALA A 216 -2.86 9.41 3.08
C ALA A 216 -4.21 8.83 2.60
N ILE A 217 -5.07 8.39 3.51
CA ILE A 217 -6.37 7.76 3.24
C ILE A 217 -7.48 8.55 3.97
N PRO A 218 -8.52 9.01 3.24
CA PRO A 218 -9.70 9.59 3.87
C PRO A 218 -10.43 8.54 4.73
N PRO A 219 -10.92 8.88 5.94
CA PRO A 219 -11.62 7.94 6.80
C PRO A 219 -12.86 7.33 6.11
N ALA A 220 -13.63 8.15 5.41
CA ALA A 220 -14.81 7.71 4.66
C ALA A 220 -14.45 6.69 3.56
N ALA A 221 -13.31 6.85 2.89
CA ALA A 221 -12.88 5.90 1.85
C ALA A 221 -12.58 4.52 2.46
N MET A 222 -11.93 4.47 3.62
CA MET A 222 -11.67 3.23 4.37
C MET A 222 -12.99 2.53 4.74
N VAL A 223 -13.94 3.27 5.33
CA VAL A 223 -15.26 2.74 5.71
C VAL A 223 -16.02 2.23 4.49
N GLU A 224 -16.05 2.99 3.39
CA GLU A 224 -16.71 2.60 2.15
C GLU A 224 -16.13 1.30 1.57
N ALA A 225 -14.80 1.16 1.54
CA ALA A 225 -14.15 -0.05 1.03
C ALA A 225 -14.53 -1.29 1.86
N PHE A 226 -14.60 -1.17 3.17
CA PHE A 226 -15.04 -2.25 4.07
C PHE A 226 -16.52 -2.59 3.88
N GLN A 227 -17.40 -1.59 3.83
CA GLN A 227 -18.83 -1.81 3.57
C GLN A 227 -19.05 -2.47 2.22
N LYS A 228 -18.29 -2.06 1.20
CA LYS A 228 -18.35 -2.68 -0.12
C LYS A 228 -17.84 -4.11 -0.10
N ALA A 229 -16.74 -4.40 0.59
CA ALA A 229 -16.22 -5.76 0.75
C ALA A 229 -17.28 -6.67 1.41
N LYS A 230 -17.92 -6.19 2.48
CA LYS A 230 -19.04 -6.87 3.15
C LYS A 230 -20.16 -7.18 2.16
N SER A 231 -20.66 -6.17 1.45
CA SER A 231 -21.77 -6.31 0.51
C SER A 231 -21.43 -7.31 -0.61
N ASP A 232 -20.22 -7.23 -1.18
CA ASP A 232 -19.78 -8.15 -2.24
C ASP A 232 -19.70 -9.60 -1.72
N ALA A 233 -19.24 -9.80 -0.49
CA ALA A 233 -19.14 -11.11 0.14
C ALA A 233 -20.51 -11.73 0.45
N GLU A 234 -21.45 -10.93 0.95
CA GLU A 234 -22.85 -11.34 1.15
C GLU A 234 -23.52 -11.72 -0.17
N ALA A 235 -23.32 -10.93 -1.22
CA ALA A 235 -23.82 -11.22 -2.57
C ALA A 235 -23.22 -12.50 -3.16
N ALA A 236 -21.90 -12.69 -3.03
CA ALA A 236 -21.24 -13.92 -3.48
C ALA A 236 -21.78 -15.15 -2.75
N LYS A 237 -21.97 -15.07 -1.43
CA LYS A 237 -22.56 -16.15 -0.63
C LYS A 237 -24.00 -16.47 -1.07
N ALA A 238 -24.83 -15.46 -1.28
CA ALA A 238 -26.20 -15.64 -1.76
C ALA A 238 -26.26 -16.29 -3.15
N ALA A 239 -25.26 -16.02 -4.00
CA ALA A 239 -25.11 -16.61 -5.32
C ALA A 239 -24.36 -17.97 -5.33
N ASN A 240 -23.97 -18.51 -4.17
CA ASN A 240 -23.10 -19.69 -4.03
C ASN A 240 -21.79 -19.57 -4.84
N GLN A 241 -21.20 -18.38 -4.85
CA GLN A 241 -19.93 -18.07 -5.49
C GLN A 241 -18.81 -17.95 -4.45
N PRO A 242 -17.55 -18.17 -4.85
CA PRO A 242 -16.41 -17.93 -3.98
C PRO A 242 -16.39 -16.47 -3.48
N VAL A 243 -16.33 -16.31 -2.16
CA VAL A 243 -16.15 -15.00 -1.53
C VAL A 243 -14.73 -14.52 -1.80
N LYS A 244 -14.59 -13.30 -2.32
CA LYS A 244 -13.29 -12.66 -2.51
C LYS A 244 -12.71 -12.28 -1.15
N PRO A 245 -11.38 -12.40 -0.95
CA PRO A 245 -10.76 -11.99 0.29
C PRO A 245 -10.87 -10.47 0.48
N LEU A 246 -10.85 -10.03 1.74
CA LEU A 246 -11.04 -8.61 2.11
C LEU A 246 -10.01 -7.71 1.42
N TRP A 247 -8.76 -8.16 1.36
CA TRP A 247 -7.67 -7.40 0.75
C TRP A 247 -7.91 -6.99 -0.72
N HIS A 248 -8.77 -7.68 -1.48
CA HIS A 248 -9.13 -7.27 -2.84
C HIS A 248 -9.71 -5.84 -2.92
N ARG A 249 -10.35 -5.37 -1.84
CA ARG A 249 -10.91 -4.02 -1.75
C ARG A 249 -9.96 -3.01 -1.11
N LEU A 250 -8.93 -3.49 -0.41
CA LEU A 250 -7.99 -2.66 0.34
C LEU A 250 -6.66 -2.46 -0.38
N LEU A 251 -6.40 -3.20 -1.46
CA LEU A 251 -5.13 -3.15 -2.20
C LEU A 251 -4.65 -1.73 -2.50
N THR A 252 -5.52 -0.85 -3.00
CA THR A 252 -5.18 0.54 -3.36
C THR A 252 -4.99 1.47 -2.15
N MET A 253 -5.30 0.98 -0.95
CA MET A 253 -5.02 1.65 0.33
C MET A 253 -3.69 1.18 0.94
N TRP A 254 -3.18 0.02 0.52
CA TRP A 254 -1.91 -0.51 1.00
C TRP A 254 -0.75 -0.27 0.06
N VAL A 255 -1.04 -0.10 -1.23
CA VAL A 255 -0.04 0.11 -2.27
C VAL A 255 -0.38 1.39 -3.01
N ASN A 256 0.52 2.37 -2.94
CA ASN A 256 0.41 3.62 -3.64
C ASN A 256 0.86 3.44 -5.10
N ILE A 257 -0.07 3.48 -6.04
CA ILE A 257 0.21 3.41 -7.47
C ILE A 257 0.33 4.83 -8.01
N ARG A 258 1.55 5.25 -8.31
CA ARG A 258 1.84 6.62 -8.75
C ARG A 258 2.07 6.67 -10.27
N PRO A 259 1.30 7.46 -11.03
CA PRO A 259 1.64 7.73 -12.42
C PRO A 259 2.90 8.59 -12.48
N VAL A 260 3.78 8.29 -13.44
CA VAL A 260 5.03 9.02 -13.68
C VAL A 260 5.14 9.29 -15.17
N THR A 261 5.34 10.54 -15.55
CA THR A 261 5.40 10.93 -16.97
C THR A 261 6.72 10.50 -17.62
N THR A 262 6.69 10.33 -18.94
CA THR A 262 7.87 10.00 -19.75
C THR A 262 9.03 10.95 -19.50
N ASP A 263 8.79 12.25 -19.32
CA ASP A 263 9.86 13.23 -19.06
C ASP A 263 10.59 12.99 -17.73
N VAL A 264 9.86 12.60 -16.67
CA VAL A 264 10.47 12.25 -15.38
C VAL A 264 11.30 10.97 -15.51
N PHE A 265 10.79 9.99 -16.25
CA PHE A 265 11.52 8.77 -16.59
C PHE A 265 12.81 9.08 -17.38
N ARG A 266 12.73 9.92 -18.41
CA ARG A 266 13.91 10.33 -19.20
C ARG A 266 14.93 11.09 -18.34
N ALA A 267 14.48 11.97 -17.47
CA ALA A 267 15.35 12.69 -16.54
C ALA A 267 16.09 11.73 -15.59
N ALA A 268 15.40 10.72 -15.06
CA ALA A 268 15.97 9.75 -14.12
C ALA A 268 16.94 8.74 -14.78
N TYR A 269 16.63 8.30 -16.00
CA TYR A 269 17.36 7.20 -16.65
C TYR A 269 18.29 7.63 -17.79
N GLY A 270 18.19 8.87 -18.26
CA GLY A 270 18.99 9.42 -19.34
C GLY A 270 18.80 8.68 -20.67
N GLN A 271 19.86 8.65 -21.49
CA GLN A 271 19.81 8.08 -22.84
C GLN A 271 19.47 6.57 -22.89
N SER A 272 19.82 5.82 -21.83
CA SER A 272 19.56 4.38 -21.77
C SER A 272 18.07 4.01 -21.86
N LEU A 273 17.20 4.87 -21.32
CA LEU A 273 15.75 4.68 -21.41
C LEU A 273 15.17 5.30 -22.68
N ALA A 274 15.73 6.41 -23.16
CA ALA A 274 15.31 7.02 -24.44
C ALA A 274 15.49 6.04 -25.62
N GLN A 275 16.60 5.29 -25.64
CA GLN A 275 16.84 4.25 -26.65
C GLN A 275 15.81 3.11 -26.57
N LYS A 276 15.31 2.77 -25.37
CA LYS A 276 14.36 1.66 -25.15
C LYS A 276 12.89 2.05 -25.30
N LEU A 277 12.54 3.28 -24.95
CA LEU A 277 11.19 3.82 -25.17
C LEU A 277 10.94 4.04 -26.67
N GLY A 278 12.00 4.18 -27.47
CA GLY A 278 11.89 4.70 -28.83
C GLY A 278 11.61 6.20 -28.83
N GLU A 279 11.95 6.87 -29.93
CA GLU A 279 11.66 8.29 -30.11
C GLU A 279 10.14 8.58 -30.20
N ASP A 280 9.35 7.54 -30.47
CA ASP A 280 7.91 7.64 -30.74
C ASP A 280 7.01 7.69 -29.49
N ILE A 281 7.54 7.43 -28.28
CA ILE A 281 6.71 7.52 -27.07
C ILE A 281 6.52 9.00 -26.69
N PRO A 282 5.26 9.49 -26.64
CA PRO A 282 4.97 10.87 -26.28
C PRO A 282 5.50 11.26 -24.89
N ASN A 283 5.87 12.53 -24.71
CA ASN A 283 6.32 13.07 -23.42
C ASN A 283 5.24 13.00 -22.33
N ASP A 284 3.97 13.07 -22.75
CA ASP A 284 2.79 12.95 -21.89
C ASP A 284 2.32 11.51 -21.68
N ALA A 285 3.00 10.52 -22.29
CA ALA A 285 2.78 9.13 -21.92
C ALA A 285 3.16 8.89 -20.45
N VAL A 286 2.51 7.90 -19.85
CA VAL A 286 2.56 7.66 -18.41
C VAL A 286 3.01 6.22 -18.18
N GLY A 287 4.02 6.07 -17.33
CA GLY A 287 4.37 4.84 -16.65
C GLY A 287 3.88 4.87 -15.21
N PHE A 288 4.16 3.82 -14.44
CA PHE A 288 3.68 3.71 -13.07
C PHE A 288 4.77 3.18 -12.14
N VAL A 289 4.76 3.64 -10.90
CA VAL A 289 5.53 3.01 -9.81
C VAL A 289 4.64 2.67 -8.64
N THR A 290 5.02 1.65 -7.89
CA THR A 290 4.37 1.31 -6.62
C THR A 290 5.22 1.79 -5.44
N LYS A 291 4.57 2.11 -4.32
CA LYS A 291 5.20 2.30 -3.00
C LYS A 291 4.36 1.54 -1.98
N GLY A 292 4.99 0.72 -1.16
CA GLY A 292 4.38 -0.14 -0.14
C GLY A 292 4.18 -1.60 -0.56
N LEU A 293 4.36 -1.95 -1.85
CA LEU A 293 4.30 -3.35 -2.28
C LEU A 293 5.49 -4.14 -1.71
N ALA A 294 6.63 -3.49 -1.51
CA ALA A 294 7.81 -4.13 -0.97
C ALA A 294 7.59 -4.70 0.43
N GLY A 295 6.69 -4.10 1.21
CA GLY A 295 6.26 -4.63 2.51
C GLY A 295 5.58 -6.00 2.40
N PHE A 296 5.10 -6.43 1.21
CA PHE A 296 4.42 -7.71 0.98
C PHE A 296 5.28 -8.77 0.29
N ILE A 297 6.10 -8.35 -0.68
CA ILE A 297 6.83 -9.26 -1.58
C ILE A 297 8.32 -8.89 -1.74
N GLY A 298 8.83 -7.97 -0.91
CA GLY A 298 10.23 -7.57 -0.90
C GLY A 298 10.68 -6.68 -2.07
N ARG A 299 9.76 -6.20 -2.91
CA ARG A 299 10.05 -5.34 -4.06
C ARG A 299 8.88 -4.43 -4.44
N GLU A 300 9.18 -3.31 -5.09
CA GLU A 300 8.19 -2.48 -5.79
C GLU A 300 8.08 -2.88 -7.27
N ILE A 301 7.13 -2.30 -7.99
CA ILE A 301 6.98 -2.41 -9.44
C ILE A 301 7.26 -1.06 -10.08
N GLU A 302 7.95 -1.08 -11.21
CA GLU A 302 8.12 0.06 -12.11
C GLU A 302 7.65 -0.33 -13.51
N LEU A 303 6.48 0.14 -13.92
CA LEU A 303 5.98 0.00 -15.28
C LEU A 303 6.49 1.16 -16.12
N ILE A 304 7.37 0.83 -17.07
CA ILE A 304 7.92 1.81 -18.01
C ILE A 304 6.80 2.38 -18.87
N PRO A 305 6.79 3.71 -19.14
CA PRO A 305 5.79 4.32 -19.99
C PRO A 305 5.68 3.60 -21.33
N SER A 306 4.46 3.42 -21.80
CA SER A 306 4.17 2.99 -23.16
C SER A 306 3.26 4.02 -23.81
N GLY A 307 3.21 4.06 -25.14
CA GLY A 307 2.21 4.86 -25.88
C GLY A 307 0.75 4.42 -25.63
N ARG A 308 0.49 3.59 -24.61
CA ARG A 308 -0.83 3.07 -24.27
C ARG A 308 -1.58 4.01 -23.32
N PRO A 309 -2.91 4.02 -23.34
CA PRO A 309 -3.71 4.81 -22.40
C PRO A 309 -3.38 4.47 -20.94
N ALA A 310 -3.17 5.49 -20.12
CA ALA A 310 -2.85 5.34 -18.69
C ALA A 310 -3.85 4.46 -17.90
N PRO A 311 -5.19 4.54 -18.13
CA PRO A 311 -6.13 3.65 -17.45
C PRO A 311 -5.92 2.16 -17.74
N GLU A 312 -5.51 1.80 -18.96
CA GLU A 312 -5.23 0.40 -19.31
C GLU A 312 -3.99 -0.11 -18.58
N GLN A 313 -2.94 0.70 -18.55
CA GLN A 313 -1.69 0.37 -17.86
C GLN A 313 -1.91 0.25 -16.34
N ALA A 314 -2.69 1.15 -15.73
CA ALA A 314 -3.06 1.06 -14.32
C ALA A 314 -3.85 -0.23 -14.01
N LEU A 315 -4.77 -0.64 -14.90
CA LEU A 315 -5.51 -1.89 -14.73
C LEU A 315 -4.60 -3.12 -14.81
N VAL A 316 -3.63 -3.14 -15.73
CA VAL A 316 -2.60 -4.20 -15.80
C VAL A 316 -1.86 -4.28 -14.47
N LEU A 317 -1.42 -3.14 -13.95
CA LEU A 317 -0.67 -3.08 -12.70
C LEU A 317 -1.50 -3.56 -11.51
N VAL A 318 -2.77 -3.16 -11.38
CA VAL A 318 -3.64 -3.63 -10.29
C VAL A 318 -3.87 -5.15 -10.35
N ASN A 319 -4.07 -5.71 -11.55
CA ASN A 319 -4.21 -7.16 -11.68
C ASN A 319 -2.92 -7.90 -11.33
N LEU A 320 -1.77 -7.37 -11.73
CA LEU A 320 -0.47 -7.92 -11.37
C LEU A 320 -0.22 -7.85 -9.86
N LEU A 321 -0.56 -6.73 -9.22
CA LEU A 321 -0.48 -6.57 -7.77
C LEU A 321 -1.32 -7.64 -7.06
N ALA A 322 -2.56 -7.85 -7.48
CA ALA A 322 -3.41 -8.89 -6.91
C ALA A 322 -2.79 -10.29 -7.09
N TYR A 323 -2.27 -10.59 -8.27
CA TYR A 323 -1.58 -11.85 -8.54
C TYR A 323 -0.35 -12.04 -7.64
N LEU A 324 0.46 -11.00 -7.44
CA LEU A 324 1.65 -11.03 -6.60
C LEU A 324 1.33 -11.17 -5.12
N LEU A 325 0.21 -10.60 -4.64
CA LEU A 325 -0.23 -10.82 -3.26
C LEU A 325 -0.71 -12.26 -3.04
N ASP A 326 -1.34 -12.87 -4.04
CA ASP A 326 -1.78 -14.26 -3.98
C ASP A 326 -0.60 -15.26 -4.07
N GLN A 327 0.34 -15.00 -4.99
CA GLN A 327 1.40 -15.96 -5.33
C GLN A 327 2.75 -15.67 -4.65
N GLY A 328 2.92 -14.46 -4.12
CA GLY A 328 4.20 -13.97 -3.63
C GLY A 328 5.19 -13.63 -4.75
N GLN A 329 6.47 -13.73 -4.43
CA GLN A 329 7.59 -13.36 -5.29
C GLN A 329 7.89 -14.41 -6.38
N VAL A 330 7.02 -14.53 -7.38
CA VAL A 330 7.15 -15.58 -8.42
C VAL A 330 7.92 -15.18 -9.68
N PHE A 331 8.05 -13.88 -9.96
CA PHE A 331 8.74 -13.39 -11.15
C PHE A 331 10.26 -13.44 -11.03
N LYS A 332 10.90 -13.81 -12.14
CA LYS A 332 12.35 -13.78 -12.37
C LYS A 332 12.68 -12.84 -13.52
N ASP A 333 13.98 -12.61 -13.73
CA ASP A 333 14.47 -11.90 -14.92
C ASP A 333 14.01 -12.61 -16.19
N ASP A 334 13.64 -11.79 -17.18
CA ASP A 334 13.14 -12.19 -18.49
C ASP A 334 11.83 -12.99 -18.47
N ASP A 335 11.15 -13.09 -17.32
CA ASP A 335 9.80 -13.65 -17.30
C ASP A 335 8.83 -12.76 -18.06
N THR A 336 7.84 -13.41 -18.66
CA THR A 336 6.90 -12.75 -19.55
C THR A 336 5.48 -12.82 -19.01
N LEU A 337 4.81 -11.66 -18.96
CA LEU A 337 3.38 -11.56 -18.76
C LEU A 337 2.71 -11.49 -20.12
N GLY A 338 2.14 -12.62 -20.54
CA GLY A 338 1.28 -12.67 -21.71
C GLY A 338 -0.06 -12.03 -21.40
N PHE A 339 -0.40 -10.95 -22.12
CA PHE A 339 -1.72 -10.32 -22.03
C PHE A 339 -2.64 -10.80 -23.15
N THR A 340 -2.06 -11.07 -24.32
CA THR A 340 -2.64 -11.77 -25.48
C THR A 340 -1.51 -12.56 -26.17
N GLU A 341 -1.82 -13.38 -27.19
CA GLU A 341 -0.79 -14.12 -27.95
C GLU A 341 0.26 -13.20 -28.58
N GLU A 342 -0.14 -11.97 -28.92
CA GLU A 342 0.69 -10.95 -29.59
C GLU A 342 1.37 -9.97 -28.62
N ARG A 343 1.06 -10.04 -27.32
CA ARG A 343 1.43 -8.99 -26.35
C ARG A 343 2.16 -9.56 -25.16
N THR A 344 3.42 -9.15 -25.05
CA THR A 344 4.30 -9.61 -23.99
C THR A 344 4.85 -8.41 -23.21
N ILE A 345 4.66 -8.43 -21.90
CA ILE A 345 5.39 -7.56 -20.97
C ILE A 345 6.56 -8.39 -20.44
N VAL A 346 7.77 -7.85 -20.50
CA VAL A 346 8.97 -8.49 -19.95
C VAL A 346 9.25 -7.91 -18.57
N ALA A 347 9.48 -8.80 -17.62
CA ALA A 347 9.86 -8.49 -16.26
C ALA A 347 11.39 -8.55 -16.10
N ASN A 348 11.97 -7.52 -15.51
CA ASN A 348 13.37 -7.47 -15.13
C ASN A 348 13.48 -7.03 -13.67
N ILE A 349 14.26 -7.74 -12.87
CA ILE A 349 14.58 -7.39 -11.49
C ILE A 349 15.79 -6.47 -11.53
N VAL A 350 15.67 -5.32 -10.86
CA VAL A 350 16.80 -4.41 -10.65
C VAL A 350 16.92 -4.05 -9.18
N GLU A 351 18.13 -3.71 -8.75
CA GLU A 351 18.43 -3.44 -7.33
C GLU A 351 17.70 -2.22 -6.78
N ALA A 352 17.53 -1.16 -7.58
CA ALA A 352 16.85 0.05 -7.19
C ALA A 352 16.26 0.81 -8.39
N SER A 353 15.24 1.63 -8.14
CA SER A 353 14.74 2.59 -9.12
C SER A 353 15.64 3.83 -9.15
N LYS A 354 15.79 4.45 -10.32
CA LYS A 354 16.42 5.77 -10.44
C LYS A 354 15.41 6.92 -10.21
N LEU A 355 14.13 6.60 -10.02
CA LEU A 355 13.11 7.61 -9.79
C LEU A 355 13.21 8.20 -8.37
N PRO A 356 12.99 9.51 -8.22
CA PRO A 356 13.03 10.16 -6.91
C PRO A 356 12.07 9.52 -5.90
N GLY A 357 12.54 9.36 -4.65
CA GLY A 357 11.71 8.88 -3.54
C GLY A 357 11.40 7.38 -3.53
N MET A 358 12.12 6.57 -4.32
CA MET A 358 11.97 5.10 -4.33
C MET A 358 12.98 4.38 -3.41
N GLY A 359 14.07 5.05 -3.02
CA GLY A 359 15.15 4.50 -2.20
C GLY A 359 15.81 3.26 -2.82
N ASP A 360 16.49 2.47 -1.98
CA ASP A 360 17.22 1.25 -2.39
C ASP A 360 16.32 0.01 -2.39
N THR A 361 15.05 0.18 -2.75
CA THR A 361 14.09 -0.93 -2.78
C THR A 361 14.22 -1.69 -4.09
N PRO A 362 14.37 -3.03 -4.08
CA PRO A 362 14.37 -3.83 -5.31
C PRO A 362 13.11 -3.57 -6.14
N ILE A 363 13.26 -3.56 -7.45
CA ILE A 363 12.19 -3.22 -8.40
C ILE A 363 11.97 -4.38 -9.36
N LEU A 364 10.70 -4.74 -9.57
CA LEU A 364 10.24 -5.47 -10.73
C LEU A 364 9.92 -4.47 -11.85
N ARG A 365 10.87 -4.24 -12.75
CA ARG A 365 10.69 -3.37 -13.90
C ARG A 365 9.94 -4.12 -14.99
N LEU A 366 8.87 -3.50 -15.48
CA LEU A 366 8.02 -4.04 -16.52
C LEU A 366 8.14 -3.17 -17.77
N SER A 367 8.45 -3.80 -18.91
CA SER A 367 8.56 -3.14 -20.20
C SER A 367 7.66 -3.84 -21.21
N TYR A 368 6.86 -3.06 -21.94
CA TYR A 368 6.11 -3.58 -23.07
C TYR A 368 7.07 -3.88 -24.22
N MET A 369 7.01 -5.08 -24.78
CA MET A 369 7.72 -5.43 -26.00
C MET A 369 6.79 -5.26 -27.20
N VAL A 370 7.31 -4.67 -28.28
CA VAL A 370 6.67 -4.68 -29.61
C VAL A 370 7.23 -5.89 -30.39
N GLU A 371 6.37 -6.65 -31.07
CA GLU A 371 6.81 -7.78 -31.89
C GLU A 371 7.86 -7.34 -32.92
N GLY A 372 9.02 -8.01 -32.93
CA GLY A 372 10.13 -7.76 -33.88
C GLY A 372 11.43 -7.28 -33.22
N GLU A 373 11.38 -6.76 -32.00
CA GLU A 373 12.58 -6.44 -31.22
C GLU A 373 12.93 -7.62 -30.31
N ALA A 374 14.08 -8.24 -30.51
CA ALA A 374 14.61 -9.23 -29.57
C ALA A 374 14.82 -8.55 -28.21
N ALA A 375 14.50 -9.25 -27.12
CA ALA A 375 14.78 -8.77 -25.77
C ALA A 375 16.30 -8.64 -25.59
N GLU A 376 16.85 -7.44 -25.83
CA GLU A 376 18.21 -7.14 -25.38
C GLU A 376 18.19 -7.05 -23.85
N THR A 377 18.61 -8.16 -23.24
CA THR A 377 18.86 -8.31 -21.80
C THR A 377 19.68 -7.13 -21.27
N LEU A 378 19.14 -6.48 -20.25
CA LEU A 378 19.76 -5.37 -19.52
C LEU A 378 20.93 -5.90 -18.68
N THR A 379 22.09 -6.11 -19.29
CA THR A 379 23.31 -6.27 -18.50
C THR A 379 23.68 -4.90 -17.91
N PRO A 380 23.96 -4.77 -16.60
CA PRO A 380 24.55 -3.55 -16.08
C PRO A 380 25.84 -3.27 -16.85
N ALA A 381 26.03 -2.04 -17.32
CA ALA A 381 27.33 -1.63 -17.82
C ALA A 381 28.34 -1.91 -16.70
N ALA A 382 29.26 -2.84 -16.92
CA ALA A 382 30.34 -3.13 -15.99
C ALA A 382 31.08 -1.81 -15.76
N GLY A 383 30.91 -1.25 -14.55
CA GLY A 383 31.68 -0.10 -14.12
C GLY A 383 33.14 -0.47 -14.20
N SER A 384 33.86 0.21 -15.09
CA SER A 384 35.32 0.18 -15.12
C SER A 384 35.81 0.68 -13.76
N ALA A 385 36.36 -0.24 -12.96
CA ALA A 385 37.24 0.14 -11.87
C ALA A 385 38.45 0.88 -12.49
N ASN A 386 38.63 2.13 -12.07
CA ASN A 386 39.90 2.84 -12.09
C ASN A 386 40.07 3.55 -10.74
#